data_AF-A0A820K8B9-F1
#
_entry.id   AF-A0A820K8B9-F1
#
_cell.length_a   1.000
_cell.length_b   1.000
_cell.length_c   1.000
_cell.angle_alpha   90.00
_cell.angle_beta   90.00
_cell.angle_gamma   90.00
#
_symmetry.space_group_name_H-M   'P 1'
#
loop_
_entity.id
_entity.type
_entity.pdbx_description
1 polymer ?
#
loop_
_entity_poly.entity_id
_entity_poly.type
_entity_poly.pdbx_seq_one_letter_code
_entity_poly.pdbx_strand_id
1 'polypeptide(L)'
;MLINDLKQIYYPDSYCIFQAYISYATCAAFNYSFVLQALYRYIFVIYPRVLFWQKRRTQILFVFKTWILGFLCPSIFLFTNEIVYNYDNQVCQLPLRFSFSVIYISFTVYGIPVTLIIFIYFKLLRYIQEISKYITSINVLSRARREVKMVRHIVMLVSILIGVGFV
;
A
#
# COMPACT_ATOMS: atom_id res chain seq x y z
N MET A 1 4.65 30.05 -32.80
CA MET A 1 3.88 28.91 -32.24
C MET A 1 4.82 27.93 -31.54
N LEU A 2 5.85 27.40 -32.23
CA LEU A 2 6.85 26.47 -31.68
C LEU A 2 7.50 26.84 -30.33
N ILE A 3 7.76 28.14 -30.08
CA ILE A 3 8.46 28.59 -28.86
C ILE A 3 7.55 28.51 -27.62
N ASN A 4 6.23 28.67 -27.78
CA ASN A 4 5.29 28.51 -26.68
C ASN A 4 5.05 27.03 -26.36
N ASP A 5 5.01 26.17 -27.39
CA ASP A 5 4.96 24.72 -27.20
C ASP A 5 6.22 24.24 -26.46
N LEU A 6 7.42 24.67 -26.89
CA LEU A 6 8.69 24.39 -26.20
C LEU A 6 8.75 24.94 -24.77
N LYS A 7 8.06 26.05 -24.47
CA LYS A 7 7.95 26.56 -23.10
C LYS A 7 7.05 25.70 -22.22
N GLN A 8 5.96 25.18 -22.76
CA GLN A 8 5.05 24.28 -22.04
C GLN A 8 5.69 22.92 -21.74
N ILE A 9 6.63 22.52 -22.59
CA ILE A 9 7.45 21.31 -22.47
C ILE A 9 8.48 21.39 -21.31
N TYR A 10 9.04 22.58 -21.07
CA TYR A 10 10.14 22.79 -20.13
C TYR A 10 9.71 23.39 -18.79
N TYR A 11 8.50 23.91 -18.68
CA TYR A 11 8.04 24.45 -17.40
C TYR A 11 7.67 23.29 -16.47
N PRO A 12 8.22 23.23 -15.24
CA PRO A 12 7.73 22.32 -14.24
C PRO A 12 6.29 22.73 -13.90
N ASP A 13 5.32 22.08 -14.54
CA ASP A 13 3.93 22.32 -14.26
C ASP A 13 3.64 21.85 -12.83
N SER A 14 3.37 22.81 -11.94
CA SER A 14 2.98 22.54 -10.54
C SER A 14 1.82 21.54 -10.46
N TYR A 15 0.95 21.53 -11.47
CA TYR A 15 -0.13 20.56 -11.61
C TYR A 15 0.39 19.13 -11.79
N CYS A 16 1.41 18.93 -12.60
CA CYS A 16 2.00 17.63 -12.89
C CYS A 16 2.71 17.05 -11.66
N ILE A 17 3.45 17.88 -10.91
CA ILE A 17 4.07 17.49 -9.63
C ILE A 17 3.00 17.11 -8.60
N PHE A 18 1.92 17.90 -8.52
CA PHE A 18 0.81 17.62 -7.62
C PHE A 18 0.09 16.31 -7.98
N GLN A 19 -0.12 16.04 -9.27
CA GLN A 19 -0.72 14.80 -9.74
C GLN A 19 0.14 13.59 -9.37
N ALA A 20 1.46 13.66 -9.60
CA ALA A 20 2.40 12.62 -9.21
C ALA A 20 2.36 12.36 -7.70
N TYR A 21 2.37 13.43 -6.90
CA TYR A 21 2.22 13.33 -5.44
C TYR A 21 0.92 12.63 -5.03
N ILE A 22 -0.23 13.01 -5.60
CA ILE A 22 -1.50 12.35 -5.34
C ILE A 22 -1.44 10.86 -5.71
N SER A 23 -0.83 10.51 -6.83
CA SER A 23 -0.68 9.11 -7.23
C SER A 23 0.12 8.31 -6.20
N TYR A 24 1.27 8.80 -5.75
CA TYR A 24 2.06 8.12 -4.72
C TYR A 24 1.33 8.05 -3.36
N ALA A 25 0.66 9.13 -2.96
CA ALA A 25 -0.11 9.18 -1.72
C ALA A 25 -1.33 8.25 -1.70
N THR A 26 -2.06 8.17 -2.81
CA THR A 26 -3.18 7.24 -2.94
C THR A 26 -2.68 5.80 -2.94
N CYS A 27 -1.60 5.46 -3.64
CA CYS A 27 -0.97 4.14 -3.57
C CYS A 27 -0.57 3.76 -2.14
N ALA A 28 0.05 4.68 -1.39
CA ALA A 28 0.39 4.47 0.02
C ALA A 28 -0.86 4.22 0.87
N ALA A 29 -1.87 5.09 0.76
CA ALA A 29 -3.13 4.97 1.50
C ALA A 29 -3.86 3.65 1.20
N PHE A 30 -3.86 3.19 -0.05
CA PHE A 30 -4.42 1.89 -0.44
C PHE A 30 -3.67 0.73 0.21
N ASN A 31 -2.33 0.71 0.13
CA ASN A 31 -1.52 -0.35 0.73
C ASN A 31 -1.70 -0.43 2.25
N TYR A 32 -1.67 0.69 2.96
CA TYR A 32 -1.91 0.70 4.39
C TYR A 32 -3.36 0.33 4.76
N SER A 33 -4.33 0.66 3.90
CA SER A 33 -5.73 0.22 4.08
C SER A 33 -5.86 -1.31 4.01
N PHE A 34 -5.09 -1.97 3.13
CA PHE A 34 -5.02 -3.44 3.10
C PHE A 34 -4.37 -4.03 4.36
N VAL A 35 -3.32 -3.39 4.90
CA VAL A 35 -2.74 -3.78 6.19
C VAL A 35 -3.78 -3.68 7.30
N LEU A 36 -4.51 -2.56 7.36
CA LEU A 36 -5.55 -2.35 8.36
C LEU A 36 -6.66 -3.39 8.25
N GLN A 37 -7.09 -3.73 7.03
CA GLN A 37 -8.08 -4.78 6.80
C GLN A 37 -7.58 -6.16 7.24
N ALA A 38 -6.31 -6.49 6.96
CA ALA A 38 -5.68 -7.73 7.39
C ALA A 38 -5.60 -7.81 8.93
N LEU A 39 -5.17 -6.74 9.60
CA LEU A 39 -5.14 -6.63 11.06
C LEU A 39 -6.54 -6.82 11.66
N TYR A 40 -7.55 -6.19 11.05
CA TYR A 40 -8.91 -6.28 11.54
C TYR A 40 -9.43 -7.72 11.53
N ARG A 41 -9.17 -8.44 10.43
CA ARG A 41 -9.50 -9.86 10.28
C ARG A 41 -8.77 -10.72 11.30
N TYR A 42 -7.47 -10.46 11.49
CA TYR A 42 -6.65 -11.16 12.46
C TYR A 42 -7.19 -11.01 13.89
N ILE A 43 -7.48 -9.79 14.31
CA ILE A 43 -8.02 -9.50 15.66
C ILE A 43 -9.40 -10.14 15.82
N PHE A 44 -10.27 -10.07 14.81
CA PHE A 44 -11.60 -10.67 14.88
C PHE A 44 -11.56 -12.19 15.06
N VAL A 45 -10.64 -12.88 14.36
CA VAL A 45 -10.54 -14.35 14.41
C VAL A 45 -9.88 -14.84 15.71
N ILE A 46 -8.86 -14.15 16.21
CA ILE A 46 -8.10 -14.60 17.39
C ILE A 46 -8.67 -14.08 18.70
N TYR A 47 -9.14 -12.83 18.71
CA TYR A 47 -9.62 -12.15 19.90
C TYR A 47 -11.08 -11.70 19.76
N PRO A 48 -12.03 -12.63 19.58
CA PRO A 48 -13.44 -12.29 19.38
C PRO A 48 -14.07 -11.55 20.56
N ARG A 49 -13.48 -11.65 21.77
CA ARG A 49 -13.98 -10.98 22.99
C ARG A 49 -13.59 -9.51 23.09
N VAL A 50 -12.69 -9.00 22.24
CA VAL A 50 -12.24 -7.60 22.34
C VAL A 50 -13.19 -6.68 21.56
N LEU A 51 -14.33 -6.40 22.18
CA LEU A 51 -15.39 -5.53 21.64
C LEU A 51 -14.92 -4.13 21.24
N PHE A 52 -13.81 -3.64 21.81
CA PHE A 52 -13.26 -2.32 21.51
C PHE A 52 -12.91 -2.14 20.02
N TRP A 53 -12.32 -3.17 19.39
CA TRP A 53 -11.94 -3.13 17.98
C TRP A 53 -13.16 -3.26 17.07
N GLN A 54 -14.23 -3.90 17.53
CA GLN A 54 -15.48 -4.10 16.79
C GLN A 54 -16.34 -2.84 16.68
N LYS A 55 -16.08 -1.80 17.48
CA LYS A 55 -16.84 -0.55 17.42
C LYS A 55 -16.58 0.20 16.11
N ARG A 56 -17.65 0.54 15.39
CA ARG A 56 -17.60 1.33 14.14
C ARG A 56 -16.85 2.66 14.30
N ARG A 57 -17.01 3.34 15.45
CA ARG A 57 -16.28 4.59 15.75
C ARG A 57 -14.76 4.38 15.77
N THR A 58 -14.31 3.30 16.38
CA THR A 58 -12.88 2.94 16.47
C THR A 58 -12.33 2.60 15.09
N GLN A 59 -13.07 1.84 14.27
CA GLN A 59 -12.67 1.54 12.89
C GLN A 59 -12.47 2.80 12.04
N ILE A 60 -13.42 3.74 12.09
CA ILE A 60 -13.34 4.99 11.34
C ILE A 60 -12.11 5.80 11.78
N LEU A 61 -11.84 5.85 13.09
CA LEU A 61 -10.68 6.55 13.63
C LEU A 61 -9.35 5.94 13.13
N PHE A 62 -9.26 4.60 13.06
CA PHE A 62 -8.08 3.94 12.49
C PHE A 62 -7.93 4.21 11.00
N VAL A 63 -9.01 4.13 10.22
CA VAL A 63 -8.98 4.46 8.78
C VAL A 63 -8.45 5.88 8.58
N PHE A 64 -8.98 6.85 9.34
CA PHE A 64 -8.56 8.24 9.23
C PHE A 64 -7.09 8.43 9.58
N LYS A 65 -6.60 7.82 10.67
CA LYS A 65 -5.17 7.84 11.03
C LYS A 65 -4.29 7.21 9.94
N THR A 66 -4.76 6.13 9.33
CA THR A 66 -4.03 5.40 8.28
C THR A 66 -3.92 6.26 7.02
N TRP A 67 -4.99 6.97 6.66
CA TRP A 67 -4.99 7.92 5.56
C TRP A 67 -4.05 9.10 5.82
N ILE A 68 -4.09 9.69 7.02
CA ILE A 68 -3.13 10.76 7.39
C ILE A 68 -1.69 10.29 7.17
N LEU A 69 -1.34 9.09 7.64
CA LEU A 69 0.00 8.52 7.43
C LEU A 69 0.30 8.30 5.93
N GLY A 70 -0.67 7.79 5.17
CA GLY A 70 -0.55 7.58 3.73
C GLY A 70 -0.27 8.85 2.92
N PHE A 71 -0.82 10.00 3.34
CA PHE A 71 -0.51 11.30 2.74
C PHE A 71 0.77 11.93 3.28
N LEU A 72 1.05 11.75 4.58
CA LEU A 72 2.20 12.36 5.22
C LEU A 72 3.53 11.73 4.76
N CYS A 73 3.59 10.40 4.57
CA CYS A 73 4.81 9.71 4.15
C CYS A 73 5.37 10.20 2.80
N PRO A 74 4.59 10.34 1.72
CA PRO A 74 5.07 10.88 0.45
C PRO A 74 5.18 12.41 0.41
N SER A 75 4.79 13.14 1.48
CA SER A 75 4.97 14.61 1.51
C SER A 75 6.43 15.04 1.40
N ILE A 76 7.38 14.16 1.72
CA ILE A 76 8.82 14.40 1.55
C ILE A 76 9.21 14.74 0.10
N PHE A 77 8.42 14.29 -0.90
CA PHE A 77 8.64 14.60 -2.31
C PHE A 77 8.34 16.04 -2.67
N LEU A 78 7.42 16.69 -1.96
CA LEU A 78 7.12 18.10 -2.15
C LEU A 78 8.28 19.00 -1.70
N PHE A 79 9.13 18.50 -0.80
CA PHE A 79 10.28 19.24 -0.28
C PHE A 79 11.60 18.94 -0.99
N THR A 80 11.73 17.76 -1.60
CA THR A 80 12.97 17.31 -2.23
C THR A 80 13.09 17.70 -3.71
N ASN A 81 12.01 18.17 -4.35
CA ASN A 81 11.99 18.56 -5.77
C ASN A 81 12.58 17.50 -6.73
N GLU A 82 12.52 16.22 -6.34
CA GLU A 82 13.07 15.11 -7.13
C GLU A 82 12.11 14.63 -8.22
N ILE A 83 10.86 15.10 -8.24
CA ILE A 83 9.89 14.75 -9.28
C ILE A 83 10.25 15.50 -10.56
N VAL A 84 10.60 14.75 -11.60
CA VAL A 84 10.99 15.30 -12.91
C VAL A 84 9.92 14.95 -13.93
N TYR A 85 9.60 15.91 -14.79
CA TYR A 85 8.76 15.66 -15.96
C TYR A 85 9.52 14.80 -16.97
N ASN A 86 9.04 13.59 -17.21
CA ASN A 86 9.56 12.72 -18.24
C ASN A 86 8.86 13.05 -19.56
N TYR A 87 9.65 13.53 -20.52
CA TYR A 87 9.15 14.01 -21.80
C TYR A 87 8.65 12.90 -22.72
N ASP A 88 9.29 11.73 -22.66
CA ASP A 88 8.95 10.57 -23.50
C ASP A 88 7.60 9.98 -23.12
N ASN A 89 7.31 9.95 -21.83
CA ASN A 89 6.08 9.37 -21.28
C ASN A 89 5.00 10.43 -20.97
N GLN A 90 5.32 11.72 -21.12
CA GLN A 90 4.47 12.85 -20.74
C GLN A 90 3.94 12.76 -19.29
N VAL A 91 4.74 12.21 -18.37
CA VAL A 91 4.36 12.03 -16.96
C VAL A 91 5.40 12.63 -16.01
N CYS A 92 4.93 13.20 -14.92
CA CYS A 92 5.79 13.51 -13.78
C CYS A 92 6.01 12.24 -12.96
N GLN A 93 7.26 11.85 -12.80
CA GLN A 93 7.60 10.69 -11.99
C GLN A 93 8.92 10.94 -11.27
N LEU A 94 9.09 10.21 -10.17
CA LEU A 94 10.39 10.13 -9.52
C LEU A 94 11.32 9.32 -10.43
N PRO A 95 12.44 9.87 -10.92
CA PRO A 95 13.35 9.12 -11.76
C PRO A 95 13.93 7.96 -10.93
N LEU A 96 13.96 6.75 -11.52
CA LEU A 96 14.54 5.57 -10.89
C LEU A 96 16.06 5.66 -10.88
N ARG A 97 16.59 6.53 -10.04
CA ARG A 97 17.99 6.60 -9.69
C ARG A 97 18.13 6.07 -8.27
N PHE A 98 19.25 5.46 -7.94
CA PHE A 98 19.55 5.05 -6.57
C PHE A 98 19.72 6.30 -5.69
N SER A 99 18.61 6.88 -5.26
CA SER A 99 18.52 7.98 -4.31
C SER A 99 17.90 7.50 -3.01
N PHE A 100 18.21 8.20 -1.93
CA PHE A 100 17.61 7.93 -0.62
C PHE A 100 16.08 7.99 -0.68
N SER A 101 15.52 8.94 -1.43
CA SER A 101 14.07 9.14 -1.56
C SER A 101 13.38 7.97 -2.28
N VAL A 102 13.99 7.42 -3.34
CA VAL A 102 13.49 6.23 -4.05
C VAL A 102 13.49 5.00 -3.13
N ILE A 103 14.57 4.81 -2.36
CA ILE A 103 14.66 3.71 -1.39
C ILE A 103 13.60 3.89 -0.30
N TYR A 104 13.50 5.09 0.28
CA TYR A 104 12.56 5.43 1.34
C TYR A 104 11.11 5.18 0.93
N ILE A 105 10.69 5.62 -0.27
CA ILE A 105 9.31 5.40 -0.73
C ILE A 105 9.06 3.93 -1.07
N SER A 106 10.02 3.23 -1.68
CA SER A 106 9.88 1.82 -2.01
C SER A 106 9.62 0.99 -0.74
N PHE A 107 10.37 1.26 0.34
CA PHE A 107 10.14 0.61 1.62
C PHE A 107 8.84 1.06 2.29
N THR A 108 8.56 2.36 2.33
CA THR A 108 7.42 2.87 3.09
C THR A 108 6.08 2.55 2.41
N VAL A 109 6.00 2.68 1.10
CA VAL A 109 4.76 2.48 0.31
C VAL A 109 4.52 1.02 -0.02
N TYR A 110 5.58 0.23 -0.24
CA TYR A 110 5.44 -1.17 -0.64
C TYR A 110 6.06 -2.13 0.36
N GLY A 111 7.34 -2.00 0.70
CA GLY A 111 8.07 -2.99 1.50
C GLY A 111 7.41 -3.28 2.86
N ILE A 112 7.22 -2.25 3.68
CA ILE A 112 6.61 -2.34 5.02
C ILE A 112 5.15 -2.86 4.94
N PRO A 113 4.23 -2.25 4.17
CA PRO A 113 2.85 -2.73 4.15
C PRO A 113 2.73 -4.16 3.61
N VAL A 114 3.49 -4.52 2.58
CA VAL A 114 3.44 -5.88 2.00
C VAL A 114 3.97 -6.92 3.00
N THR A 115 5.10 -6.65 3.64
CA THR A 115 5.66 -7.56 4.65
C THR A 115 4.73 -7.73 5.86
N LEU A 116 4.10 -6.65 6.32
CA LEU A 116 3.09 -6.71 7.37
C LEU A 116 1.88 -7.55 6.97
N ILE A 117 1.34 -7.36 5.76
CA ILE A 117 0.23 -8.17 5.23
C ILE A 117 0.61 -9.65 5.25
N ILE A 118 1.77 -10.01 4.67
CA ILE A 118 2.25 -11.40 4.62
C ILE A 118 2.37 -11.97 6.03
N PHE A 119 2.98 -11.24 6.95
CA PHE A 119 3.17 -11.67 8.34
C PHE A 119 1.84 -11.93 9.05
N ILE A 120 0.88 -11.02 8.93
CA ILE A 120 -0.45 -11.13 9.55
C ILE A 120 -1.19 -12.36 9.01
N TYR A 121 -1.21 -12.54 7.69
CA TYR A 121 -1.88 -13.70 7.07
C TYR A 121 -1.20 -15.01 7.40
N PHE A 122 0.13 -15.03 7.51
CA PHE A 122 0.87 -16.22 7.93
C PHE A 122 0.50 -16.63 9.37
N LYS A 123 0.42 -15.67 10.30
CA LYS A 123 -0.02 -15.91 11.67
C LYS A 123 -1.48 -16.39 11.72
N LEU A 124 -2.37 -15.75 10.96
CA LEU A 124 -3.77 -16.16 10.84
C LEU A 124 -3.90 -17.61 10.35
N LEU A 125 -3.14 -17.98 9.33
CA LEU A 125 -3.13 -19.35 8.79
C LEU A 125 -2.66 -20.38 9.82
N ARG A 126 -1.56 -20.10 10.53
CA ARG A 126 -1.06 -20.98 11.59
C ARG A 126 -2.11 -21.21 12.67
N TYR A 127 -2.75 -20.15 13.13
CA TYR A 127 -3.81 -20.23 14.15
C TYR A 127 -5.00 -21.07 13.68
N ILE A 128 -5.44 -20.88 12.43
CA ILE A 128 -6.55 -21.66 11.86
C ILE A 128 -6.16 -23.13 11.70
N GLN A 129 -4.94 -23.44 11.28
CA GLN A 129 -4.45 -24.82 11.18
C GLN A 129 -4.41 -25.51 12.54
N GLU A 130 -4.03 -24.79 13.60
CA GLU A 130 -3.99 -25.31 14.96
C GLU A 130 -5.40 -25.60 15.50
N ILE A 131 -6.35 -24.69 15.32
CA ILE A 131 -7.76 -24.92 15.71
C ILE A 131 -8.40 -26.04 14.90
N SER A 132 -8.13 -26.08 13.59
CA SER A 132 -8.70 -27.10 12.70
C SER A 132 -8.28 -28.53 13.07
N LYS A 133 -7.16 -28.71 13.80
CA LYS A 133 -6.77 -30.03 14.32
C LYS A 133 -7.67 -30.49 15.46
N TYR A 134 -8.30 -29.58 16.19
CA TYR A 134 -9.09 -29.89 17.38
C TYR A 134 -10.60 -29.81 17.16
N ILE A 135 -11.09 -28.86 16.34
CA ILE A 135 -12.53 -28.61 16.15
C ILE A 135 -12.76 -28.17 14.70
N THR A 136 -13.49 -28.94 13.89
CA THR A 136 -13.76 -28.56 12.49
C THR A 136 -15.24 -28.39 12.16
N SER A 137 -15.60 -27.16 11.81
CA SER A 137 -16.60 -26.90 10.77
C SER A 137 -15.85 -26.62 9.46
N ILE A 138 -16.05 -27.48 8.45
CA ILE A 138 -15.41 -27.44 7.12
C ILE A 138 -15.59 -26.06 6.43
N ASN A 139 -16.65 -25.33 6.77
CA ASN A 139 -17.00 -24.04 6.18
C ASN A 139 -16.07 -22.88 6.59
N VAL A 140 -15.50 -22.92 7.81
CA VAL A 140 -14.60 -21.85 8.28
C VAL A 140 -13.24 -21.95 7.59
N LEU A 141 -12.74 -23.18 7.44
CA LEU A 141 -11.46 -23.46 6.79
C LEU A 141 -11.48 -23.10 5.30
N SER A 142 -12.57 -23.43 4.59
CA SER A 142 -12.70 -23.12 3.16
C SER A 142 -12.74 -21.62 2.89
N ARG A 143 -13.43 -20.85 3.75
CA ARG A 143 -13.50 -19.38 3.66
C ARG A 143 -12.14 -18.74 3.89
N ALA A 144 -11.42 -19.15 4.94
CA ALA A 144 -10.07 -18.65 5.21
C ALA A 144 -9.08 -18.95 4.08
N ARG A 145 -9.17 -20.15 3.47
CA ARG A 145 -8.32 -20.55 2.35
C ARG A 145 -8.57 -19.70 1.09
N ARG A 146 -9.83 -19.31 0.82
CA ARG A 146 -10.18 -18.39 -0.27
C ARG A 146 -9.61 -17.00 -0.05
N GLU A 147 -9.71 -16.47 1.16
CA GLU A 147 -9.15 -15.15 1.52
C GLU A 147 -7.62 -15.12 1.35
N VAL A 148 -6.93 -16.19 1.77
CA VAL A 148 -5.48 -16.34 1.58
C VAL A 148 -5.09 -16.45 0.11
N LYS A 149 -5.90 -17.12 -0.71
CA LYS A 149 -5.67 -17.21 -2.17
C LYS A 149 -5.74 -15.82 -2.82
N MET A 150 -6.67 -14.96 -2.39
CA MET A 150 -6.74 -13.57 -2.87
C MET A 150 -5.51 -12.77 -2.47
N VAL A 151 -5.05 -12.89 -1.22
CA VAL A 151 -3.81 -12.22 -0.75
C VAL A 151 -2.59 -12.71 -1.51
N ARG A 152 -2.50 -14.01 -1.80
CA ARG A 152 -1.40 -14.57 -2.62
C ARG A 152 -1.35 -13.92 -4.01
N HIS A 153 -2.50 -13.68 -4.64
CA HIS A 153 -2.56 -12.98 -5.92
C HIS A 153 -2.11 -11.51 -5.80
N ILE A 154 -2.52 -10.80 -4.75
CA ILE A 154 -2.09 -9.41 -4.49
C ILE A 154 -0.57 -9.36 -4.26
N VAL A 155 -0.03 -10.25 -3.42
CA VAL A 155 1.41 -10.32 -3.17
C VAL A 155 2.17 -10.65 -4.45
N MET A 156 1.70 -11.63 -5.26
CA MET A 156 2.32 -11.92 -6.56
C MET A 156 2.31 -10.72 -7.50
N LEU A 157 1.17 -10.01 -7.63
CA LEU A 157 1.08 -8.80 -8.45
C LEU A 157 2.06 -7.72 -7.98
N VAL A 158 2.19 -7.52 -6.66
CA VAL A 158 3.12 -6.54 -6.10
C VAL A 158 4.58 -6.98 -6.29
N SER A 159 4.90 -8.27 -6.13
CA SER A 159 6.24 -8.81 -6.40
C SER A 159 6.63 -8.65 -7.87
N ILE A 160 5.70 -8.87 -8.80
CA ILE A 160 5.92 -8.64 -10.24
C ILE A 160 6.15 -7.15 -10.50
N LEU A 161 5.34 -6.27 -9.90
CA LEU A 161 5.47 -4.82 -10.07
C LEU A 161 6.83 -4.31 -9.58
N ILE A 162 7.31 -4.82 -8.44
CA ILE A 162 8.64 -4.51 -7.92
C ILE A 162 9.74 -5.08 -8.84
N GLY A 163 9.59 -6.33 -9.31
CA GLY A 163 10.55 -6.97 -10.20
C GLY A 163 10.68 -6.26 -11.55
N VAL A 164 9.57 -5.81 -12.13
CA VAL A 164 9.54 -5.07 -13.40
C VAL A 164 10.00 -3.62 -13.19
N GLY A 165 9.68 -2.99 -12.05
CA GLY A 165 10.15 -1.65 -11.74
C GLY A 165 11.65 -1.55 -11.46
N PHE A 166 12.34 -2.67 -11.20
CA PHE A 166 13.80 -2.71 -10.99
C PHE A 166 14.60 -3.06 -12.25
N VAL A 167 13.93 -3.34 -13.38
CA VAL A 167 14.54 -3.64 -14.70
C VAL A 167 14.34 -2.46 -15.63
#